data_AF-K2CKG8-F1
#
_entry.id   AF-K2CKG8-F1
#
_cell.length_a   1.000
_cell.length_b   1.000
_cell.length_c   1.000
_cell.angle_alpha   90.00
_cell.angle_beta   90.00
_cell.angle_gamma   90.00
#
_symmetry.space_group_name_H-M   'P 1'
#
loop_
_entity.id
_entity.type
_entity.pdbx_description
1 polymer ?
#
loop_
_entity_poly.entity_id
_entity_poly.type
_entity_poly.pdbx_seq_one_letter_code
_entity_poly.pdbx_strand_id
1 'polypeptide(L)'
;MTDTIMIKLTDVTESATVDQLKYWCKLLDIQPKIISRAAHVTTEQCETIKRMAELINQGVKPKEAAGLLVNTAVTISPVSSGEREQELVNRIESLEKAVMLLVEQNKRLTTTIEMQNEVQNKKLEAIQMRLEPPKVVPVSVKIWEPAPKKAPRYSFLQKVWYELMDPVRLRAY
;
A
#
# COMPACT_ATOMS: atom_id res chain seq x y z
N MET A 1 7.63 -22.83 10.37
CA MET A 1 8.48 -22.39 11.50
C MET A 1 9.59 -23.43 11.58
N THR A 2 10.83 -23.06 11.26
CA THR A 2 11.96 -24.00 11.28
C THR A 2 12.54 -24.03 12.69
N ASP A 3 12.25 -25.09 13.44
CA ASP A 3 12.84 -25.32 14.75
C ASP A 3 14.35 -25.37 14.60
N THR A 4 15.02 -24.33 15.09
CA THR A 4 16.48 -24.24 15.01
C THR A 4 17.03 -25.09 16.13
N ILE A 5 17.56 -26.27 15.78
CA ILE A 5 18.17 -27.18 16.75
C ILE A 5 19.45 -26.53 17.28
N MET A 6 19.49 -26.27 18.59
CA MET A 6 20.61 -25.64 19.28
C MET A 6 21.42 -26.70 20.03
N ILE A 7 22.69 -26.86 19.68
CA ILE A 7 23.60 -27.86 20.24
C ILE A 7 24.54 -27.18 21.24
N LYS A 8 24.81 -27.81 22.38
CA LYS A 8 25.79 -27.30 23.36
C LYS A 8 27.19 -27.37 22.77
N LEU A 9 27.98 -26.31 22.96
CA LEU A 9 29.34 -26.22 22.44
C LEU A 9 30.26 -27.36 22.94
N THR A 10 30.05 -27.85 24.17
CA THR A 10 30.80 -28.97 24.74
C THR A 10 30.58 -30.28 24.01
N ASP A 11 29.43 -30.43 23.35
CA ASP A 11 28.98 -31.67 22.74
C ASP A 11 29.31 -31.68 21.22
N VAL A 12 29.99 -30.63 20.73
CA VAL A 12 30.32 -30.45 19.31
C VAL A 12 31.46 -31.37 18.88
N THR A 13 32.53 -31.47 19.67
CA THR A 13 33.67 -32.36 19.42
C THR A 13 34.29 -32.86 20.71
N GLU A 14 34.46 -34.17 20.86
CA GLU A 14 35.16 -34.79 21.99
C GLU A 14 36.68 -34.56 21.96
N SER A 15 37.22 -34.18 20.81
CA SER A 15 38.66 -34.04 20.56
C SER A 15 39.26 -32.69 20.98
N ALA A 16 38.44 -31.73 21.42
CA ALA A 16 38.88 -30.36 21.68
C ALA A 16 38.45 -29.88 23.07
N THR A 17 39.30 -29.10 23.74
CA THR A 17 38.94 -28.50 25.03
C THR A 17 37.97 -27.33 24.85
N VAL A 18 37.23 -27.00 25.90
CA VAL A 18 36.24 -25.90 25.88
C VAL A 18 36.88 -24.56 25.49
N ASP A 19 38.13 -24.31 25.90
CA ASP A 19 38.83 -23.07 25.56
C ASP A 19 39.33 -23.03 24.12
N GLN A 20 39.70 -24.18 23.55
CA GLN A 20 39.98 -24.29 22.12
C GLN A 20 38.72 -24.02 21.30
N LEU A 21 37.58 -24.57 21.70
CA LEU A 21 36.30 -24.35 21.05
C LEU A 21 35.87 -22.88 21.08
N LYS A 22 36.04 -22.19 22.22
CA LYS A 22 35.80 -20.73 22.32
C LYS A 22 36.73 -19.94 21.40
N TYR A 23 38.00 -20.34 21.33
CA TYR A 23 38.97 -19.70 20.45
C TYR A 23 38.62 -19.91 18.97
N TRP A 24 38.19 -21.11 18.58
CA TRP A 24 37.73 -21.40 17.22
C TRP A 24 36.46 -20.64 16.85
N CYS A 25 35.49 -20.54 17.78
CA CYS A 25 34.32 -19.68 17.57
C CYS A 25 34.72 -18.23 17.30
N LYS A 26 35.73 -17.70 18.01
CA LYS A 26 36.25 -16.36 17.77
C LYS A 26 36.94 -16.21 16.41
N LEU A 27 37.64 -17.25 15.93
CA LEU A 27 38.30 -17.23 14.62
C LEU A 27 37.31 -17.36 13.46
N LEU A 28 36.21 -18.10 13.64
CA LEU A 28 35.15 -18.29 12.66
C LEU A 28 34.06 -17.20 12.71
N ASP A 29 34.23 -16.20 13.59
CA ASP A 29 33.24 -15.15 13.89
C ASP A 29 31.83 -15.70 14.23
N ILE A 30 31.80 -16.87 14.89
CA ILE A 30 30.58 -17.50 15.36
C ILE A 30 30.23 -16.93 16.73
N GLN A 31 29.05 -16.34 16.86
CA GLN A 31 28.52 -15.87 18.13
C GLN A 31 27.61 -16.94 18.76
N PRO A 32 28.09 -17.73 19.74
CA PRO A 32 27.27 -18.71 20.41
C PRO A 32 26.20 -18.03 21.28
N LYS A 33 24.97 -18.55 21.27
CA LYS A 33 23.90 -18.08 22.16
C LYS A 33 24.05 -18.73 23.52
N ILE A 34 24.12 -17.91 24.58
CA ILE A 34 24.19 -18.42 25.95
C ILE A 34 22.77 -18.74 26.43
N ILE A 35 22.49 -20.02 26.64
CA ILE A 35 21.23 -20.51 27.21
C ILE A 35 21.59 -21.28 28.47
N SER A 36 21.02 -20.89 29.61
CA SER A 36 21.20 -21.60 30.89
C SER A 36 22.67 -21.83 31.27
N ARG A 37 23.52 -20.80 31.10
CA ARG A 37 24.98 -20.80 31.40
C ARG A 37 25.85 -21.67 30.48
N ALA A 38 25.27 -22.31 29.46
CA ALA A 38 26.02 -23.02 28.44
C ALA A 38 25.95 -22.28 27.08
N ALA A 39 27.07 -22.28 26.35
CA ALA A 39 27.14 -21.75 25.00
C ALA A 39 26.49 -22.76 24.04
N HIS A 40 25.53 -22.31 23.26
CA HIS A 40 24.83 -23.11 22.25
C HIS A 40 25.05 -22.54 20.85
N VAL A 41 25.11 -23.44 19.88
CA VAL A 41 25.51 -23.18 18.50
C VAL A 41 24.49 -23.86 17.59
N THR A 42 24.23 -23.29 16.40
CA THR A 42 23.30 -23.92 15.43
C THR A 42 23.92 -25.18 14.82
N THR A 43 23.10 -26.03 14.21
CA THR A 43 23.57 -27.23 13.50
C THR A 43 24.60 -26.90 12.42
N GLU A 44 24.38 -25.87 11.63
CA GLU A 44 25.31 -25.42 10.58
C GLU A 44 26.66 -24.97 11.15
N GLN A 45 26.62 -24.22 12.25
CA GLN A 45 27.84 -23.76 12.95
C GLN A 45 28.55 -24.91 13.67
N CYS A 46 27.83 -25.95 14.09
CA CYS A 46 28.42 -27.17 14.65
C CYS A 46 29.23 -27.92 13.59
N GLU A 47 28.72 -28.02 12.37
CA GLU A 47 29.44 -28.65 11.26
C GLU A 47 30.71 -27.90 10.87
N THR A 48 30.68 -26.56 10.84
CA THR A 48 31.88 -25.78 10.52
C THR A 48 32.97 -25.94 11.57
N ILE A 49 32.59 -26.01 12.86
CA ILE A 49 33.52 -26.29 13.96
C ILE A 49 34.09 -27.72 13.85
N LYS A 50 33.28 -28.72 13.46
CA LYS A 50 33.76 -30.09 13.22
C LYS A 50 34.78 -30.16 12.09
N ARG A 51 34.50 -29.51 10.95
CA ARG A 51 35.45 -29.41 9.83
C ARG A 51 36.74 -28.70 10.24
N MET A 52 36.64 -27.67 11.09
CA MET A 52 37.82 -27.00 11.64
C MET A 52 38.65 -27.94 12.51
N ALA A 53 38.01 -28.77 13.34
CA ALA A 53 38.69 -29.77 14.16
C ALA A 53 39.39 -30.83 13.29
N GLU A 54 38.76 -31.28 12.20
CA GLU A 54 39.37 -32.21 11.23
C GLU A 54 40.63 -31.62 10.58
N LEU A 55 40.59 -30.36 10.13
CA LEU A 55 41.75 -29.67 9.55
C LEU A 55 42.89 -29.53 10.56
N ILE A 56 42.56 -29.26 11.82
CA ILE A 56 43.57 -29.15 12.88
C ILE A 56 44.17 -30.52 13.19
N ASN A 57 43.37 -31.58 13.19
CA ASN A 57 43.86 -32.96 13.33
C ASN A 57 44.77 -33.38 12.16
N GLN A 58 44.58 -32.80 10.97
CA GLN A 58 45.46 -32.97 9.81
C GLN A 58 46.76 -32.13 9.91
N GLY A 59 46.96 -31.37 10.99
CA GLY A 59 48.17 -30.60 11.24
C GLY A 59 48.12 -29.14 10.75
N VAL A 60 46.96 -28.65 10.29
CA VAL A 60 46.79 -27.26 9.87
C VAL A 60 46.66 -26.37 11.10
N LYS A 61 47.30 -25.18 11.08
CA LYS A 61 47.18 -24.22 12.17
C LYS A 61 45.74 -23.69 12.25
N PRO A 62 45.18 -23.46 13.45
CA PRO A 62 43.79 -23.00 13.60
C PRO A 62 43.45 -21.72 12.83
N LYS A 63 44.39 -20.76 12.70
CA LYS A 63 44.18 -19.52 11.94
C LYS A 63 44.07 -19.77 10.44
N GLU A 64 44.88 -20.67 9.90
CA GLU A 64 44.88 -21.04 8.48
C GLU A 64 43.63 -21.88 8.16
N ALA A 65 43.28 -22.83 9.04
CA ALA A 65 42.06 -23.62 8.93
C ALA A 65 40.80 -22.73 8.93
N ALA A 66 40.72 -21.74 9.82
CA ALA A 66 39.63 -20.78 9.82
C ALA A 66 39.57 -19.96 8.53
N GLY A 67 40.72 -19.48 8.03
CA GLY A 67 40.79 -18.79 6.75
C GLY A 67 40.32 -19.66 5.57
N LEU A 68 40.71 -20.93 5.54
CA LEU A 68 40.25 -21.87 4.52
C LEU A 68 38.74 -22.05 4.57
N LEU A 69 38.16 -22.24 5.76
CA LEU A 69 36.72 -22.46 5.94
C LEU A 69 35.87 -21.22 5.66
N VAL A 70 36.34 -20.02 6.03
CA VAL A 70 35.68 -18.75 5.69
C VAL A 70 35.73 -18.52 4.18
N ASN A 71 36.88 -18.77 3.55
CA ASN A 71 37.01 -18.65 2.09
C ASN A 71 36.21 -19.71 1.34
N THR A 72 36.09 -20.93 1.89
CA THR A 72 35.18 -21.96 1.34
C THR A 72 33.72 -21.66 1.63
N ALA A 73 33.34 -20.96 2.69
CA ALA A 73 31.96 -20.47 2.81
C ALA A 73 31.61 -19.42 1.74
N VAL A 74 32.60 -18.67 1.25
CA VAL A 74 32.45 -17.72 0.14
C VAL A 74 32.49 -18.42 -1.24
N THR A 75 33.10 -19.61 -1.35
CA THR A 75 33.29 -20.31 -2.64
C THR A 75 32.56 -21.64 -2.79
N ILE A 76 31.97 -22.19 -1.71
CA ILE A 76 31.10 -23.38 -1.75
C ILE A 76 29.65 -22.92 -1.75
N SER A 77 29.19 -22.50 -2.93
CA SER A 77 27.93 -23.03 -3.45
C SER A 77 28.08 -23.35 -4.94
N PRO A 78 28.70 -24.50 -5.28
CA PRO A 78 28.48 -25.08 -6.59
C PRO A 78 28.02 -26.53 -6.43
N VAL A 79 26.80 -26.74 -5.93
CA VAL A 79 26.06 -27.99 -6.21
C VAL A 79 24.58 -27.61 -6.33
N SER A 80 24.03 -27.69 -7.55
CA SER A 80 22.63 -27.45 -7.97
C SER A 80 22.15 -26.03 -8.34
N SER A 81 23.00 -25.00 -8.34
CA SER A 81 22.57 -23.64 -8.72
C SER A 81 22.06 -23.54 -10.16
N GLY A 82 22.66 -24.24 -11.13
CA GLY A 82 22.23 -24.17 -12.54
C GLY A 82 20.79 -24.63 -12.77
N GLU A 83 20.41 -25.80 -12.24
CA GLU A 83 19.04 -26.34 -12.39
C GLU A 83 18.01 -25.48 -11.63
N ARG A 84 18.38 -25.00 -10.44
CA ARG A 84 17.52 -24.14 -9.63
C ARG A 84 17.37 -22.73 -10.23
N GLU A 85 18.42 -22.19 -10.81
CA GLU A 85 18.38 -20.94 -11.58
C GLU A 85 17.55 -21.12 -12.85
N GLN A 86 17.68 -22.24 -13.57
CA GLN A 86 16.83 -22.56 -14.71
C GLN A 86 15.36 -22.67 -14.31
N GLU A 87 15.07 -23.33 -13.19
CA GLU A 87 13.71 -23.44 -12.65
C GLU A 87 13.15 -22.07 -12.25
N LEU A 88 13.95 -21.22 -11.63
CA LEU A 88 13.58 -19.85 -11.29
C LEU A 88 13.32 -19.00 -12.55
N VAL A 89 14.16 -19.12 -13.58
CA VAL A 89 13.98 -18.43 -14.87
C VAL A 89 12.70 -18.91 -15.57
N ASN A 90 12.46 -20.23 -15.63
CA ASN A 90 11.23 -20.79 -16.19
C ASN A 90 10.00 -20.33 -15.41
N ARG A 91 10.11 -20.23 -14.08
CA ARG A 91 9.04 -19.74 -13.22
C ARG A 91 8.77 -18.26 -13.44
N ILE A 92 9.81 -17.44 -13.59
CA ILE A 92 9.68 -16.02 -13.94
C ILE A 92 9.00 -15.88 -15.31
N GLU A 93 9.42 -16.62 -16.32
CA GLU A 93 8.79 -16.58 -17.65
C GLU A 93 7.32 -17.03 -17.61
N SER A 94 7.00 -18.04 -16.80
CA SER A 94 5.61 -18.47 -16.59
C SER A 94 4.76 -17.41 -15.89
N LEU A 95 5.35 -16.67 -14.94
CA LEU A 95 4.70 -15.58 -14.24
C LEU A 95 4.47 -14.38 -15.17
N GLU A 96 5.44 -14.03 -16.02
CA GLU A 96 5.30 -12.98 -17.02
C GLU A 96 4.15 -13.29 -18.00
N LYS A 97 4.08 -14.53 -18.49
CA LYS A 97 2.96 -14.99 -19.34
C LYS A 97 1.61 -14.90 -18.62
N ALA A 98 1.55 -15.34 -17.36
CA ALA A 98 0.33 -15.27 -16.56
C ALA A 98 -0.11 -13.80 -16.33
N VAL A 99 0.83 -12.90 -16.05
CA VAL A 99 0.56 -11.46 -15.88
C VAL A 99 0.06 -10.86 -17.18
N MET A 100 0.66 -11.19 -18.32
CA MET A 100 0.20 -10.71 -19.63
C MET A 100 -1.25 -11.15 -19.92
N LEU A 101 -1.59 -12.41 -19.64
CA LEU A 101 -2.98 -12.90 -19.77
C LEU A 101 -3.95 -12.19 -18.83
N LEU A 102 -3.54 -11.91 -17.58
CA LEU A 102 -4.36 -11.14 -16.63
C LEU A 102 -4.58 -9.70 -17.10
N VAL A 103 -3.56 -9.06 -17.70
CA VAL A 103 -3.69 -7.73 -18.28
C VAL A 103 -4.66 -7.74 -19.46
N GLU A 104 -4.58 -8.74 -20.34
CA GLU A 104 -5.52 -8.90 -21.45
C GLU A 104 -6.96 -9.14 -20.96
N GLN A 105 -7.14 -9.98 -19.95
CA GLN A 105 -8.45 -10.22 -19.34
C GLN A 105 -9.00 -8.96 -18.69
N ASN A 106 -8.19 -8.20 -17.94
CA ASN A 106 -8.60 -6.92 -17.38
C ASN A 106 -9.02 -5.94 -18.47
N LYS A 107 -8.27 -5.85 -19.56
CA LYS A 107 -8.64 -4.99 -20.70
C LYS A 107 -10.01 -5.37 -21.27
N ARG A 108 -10.28 -6.67 -21.45
CA ARG A 108 -11.58 -7.17 -21.93
C ARG A 108 -12.71 -6.88 -20.94
N LEU A 109 -12.46 -7.02 -19.64
CA LEU A 109 -13.42 -6.71 -18.59
C LEU A 109 -13.75 -5.22 -18.58
N THR A 110 -12.75 -4.34 -18.65
CA THR A 110 -12.95 -2.89 -18.73
C THR A 110 -13.81 -2.52 -19.94
N THR A 111 -13.50 -3.04 -21.14
CA THR A 111 -14.32 -2.76 -22.33
C THR A 111 -15.76 -3.27 -22.20
N THR A 112 -15.96 -4.39 -21.50
CA THR A 112 -17.30 -4.94 -21.28
C THR A 112 -18.08 -4.08 -20.30
N ILE A 113 -17.43 -3.59 -19.24
CA ILE A 113 -18.03 -2.69 -18.24
C ILE A 113 -18.39 -1.35 -18.90
N GLU A 114 -17.51 -0.78 -19.72
CA GLU A 114 -17.76 0.45 -20.46
C GLU A 114 -18.98 0.29 -21.38
N MET A 115 -19.04 -0.80 -22.16
CA MET A 115 -20.19 -1.09 -23.02
C MET A 115 -21.49 -1.27 -22.22
N GLN A 116 -21.44 -1.95 -21.06
CA GLN A 116 -22.60 -2.10 -20.18
C GLN A 116 -23.06 -0.74 -19.60
N ASN A 117 -22.12 0.11 -19.18
CA ASN A 117 -22.41 1.44 -18.67
C ASN A 117 -23.04 2.33 -19.75
N GLU A 118 -22.55 2.28 -20.99
CA GLU A 118 -23.17 3.01 -22.11
C GLU A 118 -24.62 2.57 -22.34
N VAL A 119 -24.88 1.26 -22.30
CA VAL A 119 -26.24 0.72 -22.47
C VAL A 119 -27.14 1.15 -21.31
N GLN A 120 -26.63 1.13 -20.07
CA GLN A 120 -27.38 1.59 -18.90
C GLN A 120 -27.66 3.09 -18.96
N ASN A 121 -26.69 3.92 -19.35
CA ASN A 121 -26.86 5.36 -19.53
C ASN A 121 -27.92 5.66 -20.58
N LYS A 122 -27.90 5.00 -21.74
CA LYS A 122 -28.95 5.14 -22.77
C LYS A 122 -30.34 4.76 -22.24
N LYS A 123 -30.44 3.73 -21.41
CA LYS A 123 -31.71 3.34 -20.78
C LYS A 123 -32.17 4.39 -19.77
N LEU A 124 -31.26 4.94 -18.97
CA LEU A 124 -31.56 6.01 -18.02
C LEU A 124 -32.01 7.28 -18.74
N GLU A 125 -31.34 7.69 -19.82
CA GLU A 125 -31.76 8.81 -20.67
C GLU A 125 -33.16 8.58 -21.26
N ALA A 126 -33.44 7.38 -21.77
CA ALA A 126 -34.76 7.05 -22.31
C ALA A 126 -35.87 7.10 -21.24
N ILE A 127 -35.55 6.71 -20.00
CA ILE A 127 -36.47 6.82 -18.86
C ILE A 127 -36.65 8.28 -18.46
N GLN A 128 -35.56 9.05 -18.37
CA GLN A 128 -35.60 10.46 -18.06
C GLN A 128 -36.48 11.22 -19.06
N MET A 129 -36.30 10.99 -20.37
CA MET A 129 -37.12 11.61 -21.41
C MET A 129 -38.61 11.25 -21.30
N ARG A 130 -38.96 10.09 -20.74
CA ARG A 130 -40.36 9.69 -20.51
C ARG A 130 -40.95 10.27 -19.22
N LEU A 131 -40.10 10.54 -18.23
CA LEU A 131 -40.50 11.04 -16.92
C LEU A 131 -40.36 12.55 -16.78
N GLU A 132 -39.69 13.23 -17.73
CA GLU A 132 -39.60 14.68 -17.75
C GLU A 132 -41.01 15.27 -17.81
N PRO A 133 -41.44 16.02 -16.77
CA PRO A 133 -42.73 16.67 -16.80
C PRO A 133 -42.74 17.61 -18.02
N PRO A 134 -43.88 17.71 -18.74
CA PRO A 134 -43.98 18.59 -19.90
C PRO A 134 -43.47 19.97 -19.49
N LYS A 135 -42.55 20.55 -20.28
CA LYS A 135 -42.00 21.88 -20.01
C LYS A 135 -43.15 22.87 -19.92
N VAL A 136 -43.60 23.13 -18.69
CA VAL A 136 -44.65 24.09 -18.43
C VAL A 136 -43.98 25.43 -18.64
N VAL A 137 -44.34 26.12 -19.73
CA VAL A 137 -43.92 27.50 -19.93
C VAL A 137 -44.35 28.25 -18.66
N PRO A 138 -43.44 28.95 -17.97
CA PRO A 138 -43.80 29.64 -16.74
C PRO A 138 -44.88 30.66 -17.10
N VAL A 139 -46.12 30.36 -16.72
CA VAL A 139 -47.21 31.31 -16.79
C VAL A 139 -46.80 32.41 -15.82
N SER A 140 -46.44 33.57 -16.35
CA SER A 140 -46.13 34.75 -15.54
C SER A 140 -47.42 35.17 -14.84
N VAL A 141 -47.65 34.59 -13.66
CA VAL A 141 -48.75 35.00 -12.78
C VAL A 141 -48.40 36.41 -12.33
N LYS A 142 -49.10 37.41 -12.90
CA LYS A 142 -49.04 38.78 -12.39
C LYS A 142 -49.56 38.75 -10.97
N ILE A 143 -48.66 38.85 -10.00
CA ILE A 143 -48.99 38.99 -8.59
C ILE A 143 -49.87 40.23 -8.48
N TRP A 144 -51.04 40.09 -7.85
CA TRP A 144 -51.95 41.20 -7.68
C TRP A 144 -51.28 42.29 -6.83
N GLU A 145 -51.05 43.46 -7.43
CA GLU A 145 -50.56 44.63 -6.71
C GLU A 145 -51.76 45.51 -6.31
N PRO A 146 -51.84 46.00 -5.06
CA PRO A 146 -52.88 46.92 -4.65
C PRO A 146 -52.80 48.19 -5.49
N ALA A 147 -53.96 48.65 -5.99
CA ALA A 147 -54.03 49.83 -6.84
C ALA A 147 -53.31 51.03 -6.18
N PRO A 148 -52.47 51.78 -6.91
CA PRO A 148 -51.77 52.92 -6.34
C PRO A 148 -52.80 53.95 -5.83
N LYS A 149 -52.58 54.44 -4.60
CA LYS A 149 -53.45 55.45 -3.99
C LYS A 149 -53.46 56.69 -4.89
N LYS A 150 -54.62 57.03 -5.45
CA LYS A 150 -54.78 58.22 -6.29
C LYS A 150 -54.59 59.47 -5.43
N ALA A 151 -53.71 60.38 -5.86
CA ALA A 151 -53.59 61.68 -5.22
C ALA A 151 -54.91 62.48 -5.36
N PRO A 152 -55.37 63.16 -4.30
CA PRO A 152 -56.54 64.00 -4.28
C PRO A 152 -56.23 65.23 -5.12
N ARG A 153 -57.17 65.54 -6.00
CA ARG A 153 -57.11 66.75 -6.82
C ARG A 153 -57.74 67.88 -6.04
N TYR A 154 -56.92 68.73 -5.44
CA TYR A 154 -57.38 69.97 -4.82
C TYR A 154 -57.58 71.06 -5.88
N SER A 155 -58.68 71.80 -5.78
CA SER A 155 -58.90 73.01 -6.56
C SER A 155 -57.91 74.11 -6.13
N PHE A 156 -57.63 75.08 -7.00
CA PHE A 156 -56.60 76.12 -6.76
C PHE A 156 -56.82 76.86 -5.43
N LEU A 157 -58.06 77.28 -5.15
CA LEU A 157 -58.41 77.96 -3.89
C LEU A 157 -58.21 77.05 -2.68
N GLN A 158 -58.47 75.75 -2.81
CA GLN A 158 -58.24 74.79 -1.73
C GLN A 158 -56.75 74.62 -1.45
N LYS A 159 -55.89 74.62 -2.48
CA LYS A 159 -54.44 74.56 -2.28
C LYS A 159 -53.94 75.77 -1.49
N VAL A 160 -54.33 76.97 -1.90
CA VAL A 160 -53.96 78.22 -1.22
C VAL A 160 -54.46 78.22 0.23
N TRP A 161 -55.69 77.75 0.44
CA TRP A 161 -56.25 77.64 1.79
C TRP A 161 -55.48 76.64 2.66
N TYR A 162 -55.13 75.46 2.13
CA TYR A 162 -54.34 74.46 2.85
C TYR A 162 -52.88 74.91 3.08
N GLU A 163 -52.27 75.67 2.17
CA GLU A 163 -50.94 76.26 2.38
C GLU A 163 -50.92 77.22 3.58
N LEU A 164 -51.99 77.99 3.76
CA LEU A 164 -52.08 78.97 4.83
C LEU A 164 -52.45 78.33 6.18
N MET A 165 -53.35 77.34 6.18
CA MET A 165 -53.95 76.81 7.40
C MET A 165 -53.35 75.49 7.88
N ASP A 166 -52.90 74.59 6.99
CA ASP A 166 -52.39 73.27 7.37
C ASP A 166 -51.47 72.66 6.28
N PRO A 167 -50.18 73.05 6.23
CA PRO A 167 -49.26 72.67 5.17
C PRO A 167 -48.81 71.19 5.24
N VAL A 168 -49.21 70.44 6.27
CA VAL A 168 -48.88 69.01 6.42
C VAL A 168 -49.75 68.16 5.49
N ARG A 169 -51.00 68.58 5.23
CA ARG A 169 -51.93 67.86 4.34
C ARG A 169 -51.51 67.86 2.87
N LEU A 170 -50.70 68.82 2.46
CA LEU A 170 -50.09 68.87 1.12
C LEU A 170 -48.86 67.94 1.00
N ARG A 171 -48.26 67.55 2.13
CA ARG A 171 -47.05 66.71 2.21
C ARG A 171 -47.32 65.23 2.52
N ALA A 172 -48.54 64.87 2.90
CA ALA A 172 -48.94 63.48 3.07
C ALA A 172 -49.17 62.80 1.71
N TYR A 173 -48.08 62.71 0.91
CA TYR A 173 -47.91 61.93 -0.32
C TYR A 173 -46.51 61.34 -0.33
#